data_AF-A0A1X1TNT9-F1
#
_entry.id   AF-A0A1X1TNT9-F1
#
_cell.length_a   1.000
_cell.length_b   1.000
_cell.length_c   1.000
_cell.angle_alpha   90.00
_cell.angle_beta   90.00
_cell.angle_gamma   90.00
#
_symmetry.space_group_name_H-M   'P 1'
#
loop_
_entity.id
_entity.type
_entity.pdbx_description
1 polymer ?
#
loop_
_entity_poly.entity_id
_entity_poly.type
_entity_poly.pdbx_seq_one_letter_code
_entity_poly.pdbx_strand_id
1 'polypeptide(L)'
;MKRYLTIGYGAAAYLLFLAVFLYLVGFVGGIVVPRTVDHGLSAPIGVAILVNVALLAVFGVQHSVMARPGFKRWWTRFVPESIERSTYVWLSNAVLLLLYWQWRTMPAVIWHVELPAGRLAVWVLFGLGWVMALTATFLINHFDLFGLRQVYLASRGKPYTDIDFHVRLLYRLVRHPLMLGFLIAFWSAPTMTAGHLLFAAGMTTYILIAVHFEERDLVAALGDQYRDYRREVPMLLPRPRGGAPKAAGQH
;
A
#
# COMPACT_ATOMS: atom_id res chain seq x y z
N MET A 1 -30.23 15.76 0.73
CA MET A 1 -28.97 16.56 0.58
C MET A 1 -27.78 15.90 1.27
N LYS A 2 -27.80 15.65 2.59
CA LYS A 2 -26.69 14.99 3.32
C LYS A 2 -26.19 13.69 2.66
N ARG A 3 -27.11 12.82 2.22
CA ARG A 3 -26.80 11.57 1.51
C ARG A 3 -25.92 11.74 0.26
N TYR A 4 -26.27 12.70 -0.60
CA TYR A 4 -25.55 12.94 -1.85
C TYR A 4 -24.17 13.57 -1.59
N LEU A 5 -24.06 14.40 -0.55
CA LEU A 5 -22.77 14.97 -0.11
C LEU A 5 -21.84 13.87 0.41
N THR A 6 -22.34 12.92 1.20
CA THR A 6 -21.55 11.77 1.68
C THR A 6 -21.02 10.94 0.50
N ILE A 7 -21.89 10.59 -0.46
CA ILE A 7 -21.50 9.86 -1.68
C ILE A 7 -20.46 10.64 -2.49
N GLY A 8 -20.72 11.92 -2.75
CA GLY A 8 -19.81 12.78 -3.50
C GLY A 8 -18.44 12.89 -2.85
N TYR A 9 -18.40 13.02 -1.51
CA TYR A 9 -17.17 13.07 -0.73
C TYR A 9 -16.33 11.80 -0.86
N GLY A 10 -16.95 10.62 -0.71
CA GLY A 10 -16.26 9.34 -0.87
C GLY A 10 -15.82 9.07 -2.30
N ALA A 11 -16.67 9.40 -3.29
CA ALA A 11 -16.35 9.25 -4.71
C ALA A 11 -15.17 10.15 -5.12
N ALA A 12 -15.14 11.40 -4.66
CA ALA A 12 -14.03 12.31 -4.92
C ALA A 12 -12.73 11.83 -4.25
N ALA A 13 -12.81 11.31 -3.01
CA ALA A 13 -11.65 10.71 -2.32
C ALA A 13 -11.05 9.56 -3.14
N TYR A 14 -11.92 8.69 -3.66
CA TYR A 14 -11.55 7.53 -4.45
C TYR A 14 -10.96 7.91 -5.81
N LEU A 15 -11.58 8.85 -6.53
CA LEU A 15 -11.05 9.34 -7.81
C LEU A 15 -9.68 10.00 -7.63
N LEU A 16 -9.51 10.79 -6.56
CA LEU A 16 -8.20 11.34 -6.23
C LEU A 16 -7.20 10.23 -5.89
N PHE A 17 -7.60 9.21 -5.13
CA PHE A 17 -6.75 8.05 -4.86
C PHE A 17 -6.28 7.39 -6.15
N LEU A 18 -7.17 7.16 -7.12
CA LEU A 18 -6.77 6.58 -8.41
C LEU A 18 -5.73 7.45 -9.13
N ALA A 19 -5.94 8.77 -9.15
CA ALA A 19 -4.98 9.70 -9.74
C ALA A 19 -3.63 9.70 -9.01
N VAL A 20 -3.63 9.73 -7.68
CA VAL A 20 -2.42 9.70 -6.82
C VAL A 20 -1.70 8.36 -6.91
N PHE A 21 -2.43 7.25 -7.03
CA PHE A 21 -1.88 5.92 -7.23
C PHE A 21 -1.24 5.78 -8.61
N LEU A 22 -1.89 6.25 -9.68
CA LEU A 22 -1.28 6.29 -11.02
C LEU A 22 -0.07 7.23 -11.05
N TYR A 23 -0.14 8.35 -10.31
CA TYR A 23 1.02 9.21 -10.12
C TYR A 23 2.15 8.46 -9.43
N LEU A 24 1.88 7.62 -8.42
CA LEU A 24 2.90 6.79 -7.77
C LEU A 24 3.61 5.86 -8.77
N VAL A 25 2.84 5.21 -9.65
CA VAL A 25 3.40 4.36 -10.72
C VAL A 25 4.34 5.19 -11.61
N GLY A 26 3.90 6.38 -12.05
CA GLY A 26 4.73 7.30 -12.83
C GLY A 26 5.93 7.84 -12.05
N PHE A 27 5.78 8.11 -10.76
CA PHE A 27 6.79 8.67 -9.88
C PHE A 27 7.94 7.69 -9.68
N VAL A 28 7.63 6.42 -9.38
CA VAL A 28 8.63 5.36 -9.20
C VAL A 28 9.20 4.90 -10.54
N GLY A 29 8.40 4.84 -11.60
CA GLY A 29 8.88 4.46 -12.94
C GLY A 29 9.63 5.57 -13.67
N GLY A 30 9.47 6.83 -13.27
CA GLY A 30 9.97 7.95 -14.05
C GLY A 30 9.24 8.17 -15.38
N ILE A 31 7.93 7.91 -15.42
CA ILE A 31 7.11 7.91 -16.65
C ILE A 31 5.99 8.94 -16.54
N VAL A 32 5.83 9.79 -17.57
CA VAL A 32 4.68 10.71 -17.81
C VAL A 32 4.50 11.85 -16.78
N VAL A 33 4.89 11.67 -15.52
CA VAL A 33 4.69 12.65 -14.44
C VAL A 33 5.84 13.66 -14.36
N PRO A 34 5.57 14.91 -13.92
CA PRO A 34 6.57 15.98 -13.91
C PRO A 34 7.61 15.86 -12.79
N ARG A 35 7.27 15.17 -11.69
CA ARG A 35 8.20 14.88 -10.58
C ARG A 35 8.28 13.38 -10.40
N THR A 36 9.50 12.86 -10.38
CA THR A 36 9.76 11.43 -10.22
C THR A 36 10.71 11.21 -9.05
N VAL A 37 10.87 9.96 -8.65
CA VAL A 37 11.79 9.58 -7.57
C VAL A 37 13.25 9.93 -7.89
N ASP A 38 13.60 9.95 -9.19
CA ASP A 38 14.90 10.35 -9.71
C ASP A 38 14.98 11.85 -10.07
N HIS A 39 13.85 12.46 -10.46
CA HIS A 39 13.75 13.86 -10.91
C HIS A 39 12.80 14.67 -10.00
N GLY A 40 13.25 14.95 -8.78
CA GLY A 40 12.64 15.83 -7.80
C GLY A 40 13.26 17.24 -7.79
N LEU A 41 13.18 17.91 -6.64
CA LEU A 41 13.79 19.22 -6.42
C LEU A 41 15.27 19.08 -6.07
N SER A 42 16.11 19.97 -6.58
CA SER A 42 17.53 19.99 -6.24
C SER A 42 17.75 20.51 -4.81
N ALA A 43 18.67 19.89 -4.09
CA ALA A 43 19.10 20.32 -2.76
C ALA A 43 20.52 19.76 -2.47
N PRO A 44 21.27 20.35 -1.53
CA PRO A 44 22.48 19.73 -1.00
C PRO A 44 22.17 18.33 -0.42
N ILE A 45 23.08 17.38 -0.56
CA ILE A 45 22.82 15.96 -0.27
C ILE A 45 22.32 15.70 1.16
N GLY A 46 22.87 16.39 2.17
CA GLY A 46 22.41 16.27 3.55
C GLY A 46 20.97 16.74 3.75
N VAL A 47 20.58 17.83 3.08
CA VAL A 47 19.19 18.33 3.09
C VAL A 47 18.28 17.36 2.34
N ALA A 48 18.73 16.81 1.21
CA ALA A 48 17.97 15.84 0.44
C ALA A 48 17.62 14.60 1.27
N ILE A 49 18.61 14.02 1.95
CA ILE A 49 18.42 12.87 2.84
C ILE A 49 17.43 13.21 3.96
N LEU A 50 17.67 14.31 4.68
CA LEU A 50 16.82 14.73 5.80
C LEU A 50 15.35 14.91 5.37
N VAL A 51 15.12 15.65 4.29
CA VAL A 51 13.77 15.93 3.77
C VAL A 51 13.10 14.65 3.29
N ASN A 52 13.79 13.82 2.50
CA ASN A 52 13.20 12.60 1.96
C ASN A 52 12.84 11.60 3.08
N VAL A 53 13.72 11.43 4.07
CA VAL A 53 13.43 10.59 5.26
C VAL A 53 12.26 11.16 6.05
N ALA A 54 12.21 12.48 6.25
CA ALA A 54 11.09 13.12 6.93
C ALA A 54 9.77 12.93 6.18
N LEU A 55 9.75 13.06 4.84
CA LEU A 55 8.55 12.83 4.02
C LEU A 55 8.07 11.36 4.12
N LEU A 56 8.99 10.40 4.05
CA LEU A 56 8.67 8.98 4.24
C LEU A 56 8.14 8.71 5.65
N ALA A 57 8.73 9.33 6.68
CA ALA A 57 8.28 9.21 8.05
C ALA A 57 6.88 9.83 8.25
N VAL A 58 6.62 11.01 7.69
CA VAL A 58 5.29 11.66 7.74
C VAL A 58 4.24 10.75 7.09
N PHE A 59 4.53 10.18 5.91
CA PHE A 59 3.66 9.19 5.29
C PHE A 59 3.43 7.97 6.18
N GLY A 60 4.51 7.33 6.63
CA GLY A 60 4.43 6.10 7.41
C GLY A 60 3.70 6.28 8.74
N VAL A 61 3.97 7.37 9.46
CA VAL A 61 3.33 7.72 10.73
C VAL A 61 1.86 8.06 10.51
N GLN A 62 1.53 8.97 9.58
CA GLN A 62 0.14 9.35 9.33
C GLN A 62 -0.70 8.13 8.93
N HIS A 63 -0.23 7.35 7.96
CA HIS A 63 -0.95 6.18 7.47
C HIS A 63 -1.10 5.12 8.56
N SER A 64 -0.03 4.81 9.29
CA SER A 64 -0.07 3.79 10.36
C SER A 64 -0.96 4.20 11.51
N VAL A 65 -0.81 5.42 12.02
CA VAL A 65 -1.55 5.90 13.19
C VAL A 65 -3.04 5.87 12.90
N MET A 66 -3.46 6.42 11.75
CA MET A 66 -4.88 6.44 11.41
C MET A 66 -5.45 5.06 11.09
N ALA A 67 -4.63 4.10 10.69
CA ALA A 67 -5.07 2.73 10.49
C ALA A 67 -5.39 2.01 11.82
N ARG A 68 -4.82 2.45 12.96
CA ARG A 68 -4.95 1.73 14.24
C ARG A 68 -6.35 1.81 14.84
N PRO A 69 -6.87 0.71 15.43
CA PRO A 69 -8.17 0.70 16.08
C PRO A 69 -8.33 1.75 17.18
N GLY A 70 -7.26 2.01 17.94
CA GLY A 70 -7.26 3.02 19.01
C GLY A 70 -7.49 4.44 18.49
N PHE A 71 -6.77 4.82 17.43
CA PHE A 71 -6.95 6.13 16.80
C PHE A 71 -8.34 6.24 16.19
N LYS A 72 -8.82 5.21 15.48
CA LYS A 72 -10.17 5.20 14.89
C LYS A 72 -11.25 5.47 15.93
N ARG A 73 -11.23 4.78 17.08
CA ARG A 73 -12.21 5.00 18.18
C ARG A 73 -12.18 6.42 18.76
N TRP A 74 -11.01 7.06 18.76
CA TRP A 74 -10.88 8.45 19.21
C TRP A 74 -11.37 9.42 18.13
N TRP A 75 -10.96 9.20 16.88
CA TRP A 75 -11.25 10.06 15.74
C TRP A 75 -12.73 10.07 15.36
N THR A 76 -13.42 8.93 15.48
CA THR A 76 -14.86 8.82 15.18
C THR A 76 -15.75 9.59 16.17
N ARG A 77 -15.18 10.14 17.25
CA ARG A 77 -15.88 11.11 18.13
C ARG A 77 -16.05 12.47 17.45
N PHE A 78 -15.24 12.78 16.46
CA PHE A 78 -15.23 14.06 15.74
C PHE A 78 -15.68 13.90 14.29
N VAL A 79 -15.26 12.82 13.62
CA VAL A 79 -15.63 12.53 12.24
C VAL A 79 -16.68 11.43 12.20
N PRO A 80 -17.81 11.62 11.49
CA PRO A 80 -18.83 10.58 11.37
C PRO A 80 -18.24 9.28 10.82
N GLU A 81 -18.59 8.15 11.43
CA GLU A 81 -18.10 6.83 11.01
C GLU A 81 -18.30 6.59 9.52
N SER A 82 -19.45 7.02 8.97
CA SER A 82 -19.79 6.86 7.55
C SER A 82 -18.79 7.47 6.55
N ILE A 83 -17.99 8.45 6.97
CA ILE A 83 -16.96 9.10 6.12
C ILE A 83 -15.54 8.93 6.66
N GLU A 84 -15.35 8.22 7.76
CA GLU A 84 -14.03 8.04 8.40
C GLU A 84 -13.01 7.49 7.41
N ARG A 85 -13.37 6.41 6.71
CA ARG A 85 -12.45 5.77 5.74
C ARG A 85 -12.16 6.67 4.54
N SER A 86 -13.15 7.43 4.07
CA SER A 86 -12.93 8.39 2.99
C SER A 86 -12.01 9.53 3.43
N THR A 87 -12.16 9.99 4.68
CA THR A 87 -11.31 11.03 5.27
C THR A 87 -9.87 10.56 5.43
N TYR A 88 -9.68 9.31 5.87
CA TYR A 88 -8.39 8.64 5.88
C TYR A 88 -7.72 8.65 4.51
N VAL A 89 -8.48 8.32 3.45
CA VAL A 89 -7.97 8.31 2.06
C VAL A 89 -7.58 9.71 1.61
N TRP A 90 -8.38 10.73 1.90
CA TRP A 90 -8.05 12.14 1.61
C TRP A 90 -6.73 12.57 2.25
N LEU A 91 -6.55 12.32 3.55
CA LEU A 91 -5.34 12.71 4.26
C LEU A 91 -4.11 11.94 3.76
N SER A 92 -4.27 10.64 3.49
CA SER A 92 -3.20 9.83 2.92
C SER A 92 -2.79 10.32 1.52
N ASN A 93 -3.77 10.70 0.68
CA ASN A 93 -3.51 11.29 -0.63
C ASN A 93 -2.78 12.63 -0.51
N ALA A 94 -3.18 13.49 0.43
CA ALA A 94 -2.52 14.78 0.66
C ALA A 94 -1.05 14.61 1.07
N VAL A 95 -0.75 13.65 1.94
CA VAL A 95 0.62 13.34 2.37
C VAL A 95 1.44 12.74 1.23
N LEU A 96 0.86 11.86 0.40
CA LEU A 96 1.54 11.34 -0.79
C LEU A 96 1.84 12.43 -1.81
N LEU A 97 0.88 13.32 -2.09
CA LEU A 97 1.09 14.47 -2.97
C LEU A 97 2.20 15.40 -2.44
N LEU A 98 2.24 15.63 -1.12
CA LEU A 98 3.32 16.36 -0.47
C LEU A 98 4.67 15.66 -0.67
N LEU A 99 4.72 14.34 -0.51
CA LEU A 99 5.91 13.53 -0.76
C LEU A 99 6.40 13.72 -2.20
N TYR A 100 5.53 13.53 -3.20
CA TYR A 100 5.92 13.67 -4.61
C TYR A 100 6.39 15.09 -4.93
N TRP A 101 5.72 16.09 -4.37
CA TRP A 101 6.02 17.49 -4.61
C TRP A 101 7.37 17.91 -4.00
N GLN A 102 7.66 17.46 -2.77
CA GLN A 102 8.80 17.92 -1.99
C GLN A 102 9.99 16.97 -2.01
N TRP A 103 9.90 15.86 -2.76
CA TRP A 103 10.99 14.91 -2.94
C TRP A 103 12.25 15.61 -3.50
N ARG A 104 13.41 15.27 -2.95
CA ARG A 104 14.71 15.82 -3.35
C ARG A 104 15.50 14.81 -4.15
N THR A 105 16.01 15.23 -5.30
CA THR A 105 16.85 14.38 -6.15
C THR A 105 18.17 14.06 -5.47
N MET A 106 18.56 12.78 -5.55
CA MET A 106 19.88 12.28 -5.17
C MET A 106 20.43 11.50 -6.37
N PRO A 107 21.16 12.16 -7.29
CA PRO A 107 21.33 11.68 -8.66
C PRO A 107 22.40 10.60 -8.82
N ALA A 108 23.13 10.26 -7.76
CA ALA A 108 24.16 9.23 -7.80
C ALA A 108 23.54 7.89 -8.21
N VAL A 109 24.06 7.29 -9.28
CA VAL A 109 23.59 6.00 -9.79
C VAL A 109 24.24 4.87 -8.97
N ILE A 110 23.42 3.99 -8.41
CA ILE A 110 23.86 2.81 -7.64
C ILE A 110 24.05 1.61 -8.58
N TRP A 111 23.10 1.38 -9.47
CA TRP A 111 23.23 0.42 -10.55
C TRP A 111 22.52 0.88 -11.82
N HIS A 112 23.01 0.36 -12.94
CA HIS A 112 22.43 0.57 -14.26
C HIS A 112 22.49 -0.75 -15.03
N VAL A 113 21.34 -1.23 -15.49
CA VAL A 113 21.27 -2.43 -16.33
C VAL A 113 21.56 -2.01 -17.77
N GLU A 114 22.69 -2.44 -18.33
CA GLU A 114 23.13 -2.09 -19.68
C GLU A 114 22.40 -2.91 -20.76
N LEU A 115 22.26 -4.23 -20.55
CA LEU A 115 21.68 -5.13 -21.53
C LEU A 115 20.19 -4.81 -21.77
N PRO A 116 19.77 -4.54 -23.02
CA PRO A 116 18.38 -4.20 -23.33
C PRO A 116 17.36 -5.25 -22.86
N ALA A 117 17.68 -6.53 -23.03
CA ALA A 117 16.84 -7.63 -22.54
C ALA A 117 16.72 -7.63 -21.00
N GLY A 118 17.80 -7.32 -20.29
CA GLY A 118 17.79 -7.18 -18.83
C GLY A 118 16.93 -6.00 -18.38
N ARG A 119 17.04 -4.86 -19.07
CA ARG A 119 16.18 -3.68 -18.80
C ARG A 119 14.70 -4.01 -19.00
N LEU A 120 14.37 -4.69 -20.10
CA LEU A 120 13.00 -5.13 -20.37
C LEU A 120 12.49 -6.07 -19.29
N ALA A 121 13.31 -7.04 -18.86
CA ALA A 121 12.93 -7.96 -17.78
C ALA A 121 12.62 -7.22 -16.47
N VAL A 122 13.41 -6.22 -16.10
CA VAL A 122 13.15 -5.37 -14.93
C VAL A 122 11.86 -4.57 -15.09
N TRP A 123 11.58 -4.02 -16.28
CA TRP A 123 10.31 -3.33 -16.56
C TRP A 123 9.09 -4.25 -16.49
N VAL A 124 9.22 -5.49 -16.95
CA VAL A 124 8.17 -6.51 -16.82
C VAL A 124 7.93 -6.81 -15.34
N LEU A 125 8.98 -6.99 -14.54
CA LEU A 125 8.86 -7.17 -13.08
C LEU A 125 8.19 -5.96 -12.40
N PHE A 126 8.56 -4.75 -12.79
CA PHE A 126 7.93 -3.52 -12.32
C PHE A 126 6.41 -3.52 -12.57
N GLY A 127 6.00 -3.80 -13.82
CA GLY A 127 4.59 -3.90 -14.18
C GLY A 127 3.86 -5.01 -13.43
N LEU A 128 4.48 -6.18 -13.28
CA LEU A 128 3.92 -7.30 -12.52
C LEU A 128 3.70 -6.95 -11.05
N GLY A 129 4.62 -6.20 -10.43
CA GLY A 129 4.47 -5.71 -9.05
C GLY A 129 3.21 -4.85 -8.88
N TRP A 130 2.98 -3.92 -9.80
CA TRP A 130 1.77 -3.06 -9.80
C TRP A 130 0.49 -3.83 -10.06
N VAL A 131 0.49 -4.74 -11.04
CA VAL A 131 -0.66 -5.61 -11.33
C VAL A 131 -0.99 -6.46 -10.10
N MET A 132 0.01 -7.07 -9.47
CA MET A 132 -0.17 -7.85 -8.25
C MET A 132 -0.75 -7.01 -7.11
N ALA A 133 -0.21 -5.81 -6.87
CA ALA A 133 -0.72 -4.90 -5.87
C ALA A 133 -2.19 -4.54 -6.14
N LEU A 134 -2.52 -4.13 -7.37
CA LEU A 134 -3.88 -3.78 -7.76
C LEU A 134 -4.84 -4.98 -7.60
N THR A 135 -4.49 -6.15 -8.12
CA THR A 135 -5.30 -7.36 -7.97
C THR A 135 -5.53 -7.72 -6.50
N ALA A 136 -4.51 -7.61 -5.65
CA ALA A 136 -4.62 -7.91 -4.22
C ALA A 136 -5.66 -7.01 -3.52
N THR A 137 -5.84 -5.75 -3.95
CA THR A 137 -6.89 -4.88 -3.38
C THR A 137 -8.30 -5.38 -3.70
N PHE A 138 -8.53 -5.90 -4.90
CA PHE A 138 -9.83 -6.48 -5.30
C PHE A 138 -10.11 -7.81 -4.57
N LEU A 139 -9.07 -8.59 -4.27
CA LEU A 139 -9.20 -9.83 -3.51
C LEU A 139 -9.58 -9.61 -2.04
N ILE A 140 -9.23 -8.47 -1.45
CA ILE A 140 -9.69 -8.09 -0.09
C ILE A 140 -11.14 -7.61 -0.19
N ASN A 141 -11.33 -6.43 -0.80
CA ASN A 141 -12.57 -5.76 -1.19
C ASN A 141 -12.21 -4.31 -1.53
N HIS A 142 -11.88 -4.02 -2.79
CA HIS A 142 -11.32 -2.73 -3.21
C HIS A 142 -12.17 -1.52 -2.76
N PHE A 143 -13.49 -1.63 -2.90
CA PHE A 143 -14.40 -0.53 -2.56
C PHE A 143 -14.54 -0.30 -1.06
N ASP A 144 -14.40 -1.33 -0.23
CA ASP A 144 -14.38 -1.17 1.22
C ASP A 144 -13.03 -0.59 1.69
N LEU A 145 -11.93 -1.06 1.09
CA LEU A 145 -10.58 -0.57 1.35
C LEU A 145 -10.46 0.94 1.11
N PHE A 146 -11.21 1.52 0.18
CA PHE A 146 -11.21 2.97 -0.07
C PHE A 146 -12.48 3.69 0.43
N GLY A 147 -13.31 3.03 1.23
CA GLY A 147 -14.45 3.65 1.93
C GLY A 147 -15.72 3.88 1.10
N LEU A 148 -15.73 3.48 -0.17
CA LEU A 148 -16.90 3.61 -1.05
C LEU A 148 -18.07 2.76 -0.58
N ARG A 149 -17.82 1.53 -0.10
CA ARG A 149 -18.88 0.67 0.46
C ARG A 149 -19.50 1.28 1.72
N GLN A 150 -18.68 1.85 2.60
CA GLN A 150 -19.14 2.48 3.85
C GLN A 150 -20.08 3.67 3.56
N VAL A 151 -19.67 4.55 2.65
CA VAL A 151 -20.46 5.68 2.20
C VAL A 151 -21.74 5.24 1.49
N TYR A 152 -21.68 4.21 0.65
CA TYR A 152 -22.85 3.66 -0.04
C TYR A 152 -23.88 3.08 0.95
N LEU A 153 -23.44 2.28 1.93
CA LEU A 153 -24.32 1.70 2.96
C LEU A 153 -24.97 2.79 3.81
N ALA A 154 -24.18 3.77 4.27
CA ALA A 154 -24.70 4.92 5.00
C ALA A 154 -25.76 5.68 4.18
N SER A 155 -25.54 5.80 2.87
CA SER A 155 -26.51 6.42 1.97
C SER A 155 -27.84 5.66 1.94
N ARG A 156 -27.79 4.33 2.01
CA ARG A 156 -28.95 3.44 2.02
C ARG A 156 -29.59 3.29 3.40
N GLY A 157 -29.07 3.97 4.43
CA GLY A 157 -29.51 3.80 5.81
C GLY A 157 -29.24 2.39 6.35
N LYS A 158 -28.27 1.67 5.77
CA LYS A 158 -27.88 0.33 6.21
C LYS A 158 -26.67 0.42 7.16
N PRO A 159 -26.64 -0.38 8.24
CA PRO A 159 -25.47 -0.45 9.10
C PRO A 159 -24.26 -1.00 8.34
N TYR A 160 -23.06 -0.57 8.73
CA TYR A 160 -21.82 -1.17 8.23
C TYR A 160 -21.69 -2.59 8.79
N THR A 161 -21.29 -3.54 7.94
CA THR A 161 -20.93 -4.90 8.36
C THR A 161 -19.50 -5.17 7.95
N ASP A 162 -18.75 -5.80 8.84
CA ASP A 162 -17.38 -6.22 8.57
C ASP A 162 -17.34 -7.25 7.42
N ILE A 163 -16.18 -7.36 6.80
CA ILE A 163 -15.95 -8.31 5.70
C ILE A 163 -15.37 -9.59 6.28
N ASP A 164 -15.97 -10.71 5.91
CA ASP A 164 -15.51 -12.03 6.32
C ASP A 164 -14.09 -12.31 5.81
N PHE A 165 -13.28 -12.92 6.68
CA PHE A 165 -11.94 -13.34 6.34
C PHE A 165 -11.97 -14.52 5.37
N HIS A 166 -11.50 -14.31 4.13
CA HIS A 166 -11.43 -15.35 3.11
C HIS A 166 -10.04 -15.44 2.48
N VAL A 167 -9.41 -16.60 2.60
CA VAL A 167 -8.11 -16.89 1.96
C VAL A 167 -8.36 -17.39 0.54
N ARG A 168 -8.10 -16.56 -0.48
CA ARG A 168 -8.29 -16.92 -1.90
C ARG A 168 -7.08 -16.51 -2.76
N LEU A 169 -6.82 -17.29 -3.82
CA LEU A 169 -5.81 -17.00 -4.85
C LEU A 169 -4.42 -16.64 -4.27
N LEU A 170 -3.98 -15.38 -4.43
CA LEU A 170 -2.66 -14.90 -3.99
C LEU A 170 -2.45 -15.07 -2.48
N TYR A 171 -3.51 -14.95 -1.68
CA TYR A 171 -3.46 -15.17 -0.23
C TYR A 171 -3.20 -16.63 0.15
N ARG A 172 -3.30 -17.59 -0.78
CA ARG A 172 -2.84 -18.98 -0.54
C ARG A 172 -1.33 -19.15 -0.72
N LEU A 173 -0.65 -18.17 -1.31
CA LEU A 173 0.78 -18.21 -1.61
C LEU A 173 1.59 -17.39 -0.60
N VAL A 174 1.11 -16.18 -0.31
CA VAL A 174 1.74 -15.23 0.63
C VAL A 174 0.65 -14.50 1.40
N ARG A 175 0.90 -14.16 2.67
CA ARG A 175 -0.11 -13.51 3.52
C ARG A 175 -0.38 -12.07 3.13
N HIS A 176 0.62 -11.38 2.58
CA HIS A 176 0.56 -9.94 2.25
C HIS A 176 0.89 -9.68 0.77
N PRO A 177 0.06 -10.16 -0.18
CA PRO A 177 0.35 -10.04 -1.61
C PRO A 177 0.34 -8.59 -2.11
N LEU A 178 -0.48 -7.71 -1.51
CA LEU A 178 -0.47 -6.28 -1.80
C LEU A 178 0.90 -5.66 -1.50
N MET A 179 1.44 -5.96 -0.31
CA MET A 179 2.73 -5.47 0.14
C MET A 179 3.87 -6.02 -0.71
N LEU A 180 3.82 -7.31 -1.05
CA LEU A 180 4.79 -7.92 -1.96
C LEU A 180 4.79 -7.25 -3.34
N GLY A 181 3.61 -6.96 -3.90
CA GLY A 181 3.47 -6.24 -5.16
C GLY A 181 4.17 -4.87 -5.13
N PHE A 182 3.96 -4.09 -4.07
CA PHE A 182 4.66 -2.82 -3.88
C PHE A 182 6.18 -3.01 -3.76
N LEU A 183 6.66 -4.00 -3.00
CA LEU A 183 8.10 -4.26 -2.88
C LEU A 183 8.73 -4.62 -4.22
N ILE A 184 8.08 -5.50 -5.00
CA ILE A 184 8.55 -5.83 -6.36
C ILE A 184 8.62 -4.57 -7.22
N ALA A 185 7.56 -3.76 -7.22
CA ALA A 185 7.50 -2.54 -8.01
C ALA A 185 8.58 -1.52 -7.60
N PHE A 186 8.79 -1.28 -6.31
CA PHE A 186 9.73 -0.27 -5.82
C PHE A 186 11.18 -0.65 -6.09
N TRP A 187 11.52 -1.94 -6.04
CA TRP A 187 12.88 -2.43 -6.29
C TRP A 187 13.19 -2.71 -7.76
N SER A 188 12.17 -2.84 -8.62
CA SER A 188 12.33 -3.12 -10.04
C SER A 188 12.66 -1.86 -10.85
N ALA A 189 13.82 -1.26 -10.58
CA ALA A 189 14.33 -0.11 -11.32
C ALA A 189 15.50 -0.51 -12.24
N PRO A 190 15.42 -0.31 -13.56
CA PRO A 190 16.51 -0.64 -14.49
C PRO A 190 17.71 0.31 -14.33
N THR A 191 17.46 1.51 -13.82
CA THR A 191 18.48 2.42 -13.31
C THR A 191 18.05 2.77 -11.89
N MET A 192 18.88 2.48 -10.89
CA MET A 192 18.59 2.82 -9.50
C MET A 192 19.49 3.97 -9.07
N THR A 193 18.89 5.11 -8.74
CA THR A 193 19.62 6.21 -8.12
C THR A 193 19.64 6.07 -6.59
N ALA A 194 20.48 6.84 -5.91
CA ALA A 194 20.50 6.91 -4.46
C ALA A 194 19.15 7.38 -3.89
N GLY A 195 18.43 8.23 -4.62
CA GLY A 195 17.10 8.71 -4.24
C GLY A 195 16.07 7.59 -4.33
N HIS A 196 16.04 6.88 -5.45
CA HIS A 196 15.18 5.70 -5.61
C HIS A 196 15.50 4.63 -4.58
N LEU A 197 16.77 4.34 -4.32
CA LEU A 197 17.17 3.36 -3.32
C LEU A 197 16.69 3.76 -1.92
N LEU A 198 16.83 5.04 -1.54
CA LEU A 198 16.32 5.54 -0.26
C LEU A 198 14.80 5.38 -0.16
N PHE A 199 14.07 5.70 -1.22
CA PHE A 199 12.63 5.49 -1.30
C PHE A 199 12.26 4.01 -1.12
N ALA A 200 12.87 3.12 -1.92
CA ALA A 200 12.59 1.70 -1.90
C ALA A 200 12.92 1.07 -0.54
N ALA A 201 14.08 1.40 0.03
CA ALA A 201 14.49 0.93 1.36
C ALA A 201 13.57 1.46 2.47
N GLY A 202 13.27 2.76 2.47
CA GLY A 202 12.39 3.37 3.47
C GLY A 202 10.97 2.81 3.41
N MET A 203 10.43 2.62 2.21
CA MET A 203 9.13 1.97 2.01
C MET A 203 9.15 0.49 2.41
N THR A 204 10.25 -0.24 2.16
CA THR A 204 10.41 -1.61 2.67
C THR A 204 10.37 -1.64 4.19
N THR A 205 11.16 -0.78 4.87
CA THR A 205 11.17 -0.69 6.33
C THR A 205 9.78 -0.39 6.87
N TYR A 206 9.10 0.58 6.28
CA TYR A 206 7.72 0.92 6.61
C TYR A 206 6.77 -0.29 6.44
N ILE A 207 6.81 -0.97 5.30
CA ILE A 207 5.97 -2.14 5.00
C ILE A 207 6.20 -3.25 6.03
N LEU A 208 7.46 -3.56 6.38
CA LEU A 208 7.77 -4.60 7.36
C LEU A 208 7.22 -4.24 8.75
N ILE A 209 7.34 -2.98 9.17
CA ILE A 209 6.77 -2.50 10.42
C ILE A 209 5.23 -2.59 10.37
N ALA A 210 4.62 -2.11 9.29
CA ALA A 210 3.17 -2.10 9.11
C ALA A 210 2.59 -3.52 9.16
N VAL A 211 3.17 -4.45 8.42
CA VAL A 211 2.80 -5.87 8.39
C VAL A 211 2.96 -6.50 9.77
N HIS A 212 4.06 -6.24 10.49
CA HIS A 212 4.25 -6.79 11.83
C HIS A 212 3.09 -6.41 12.77
N PHE A 213 2.70 -5.14 12.76
CA PHE A 213 1.57 -4.69 13.58
C PHE A 213 0.22 -5.18 13.05
N GLU A 214 0.03 -5.23 11.72
CA GLU A 214 -1.18 -5.77 11.10
C GLU A 214 -1.41 -7.23 11.50
N GLU A 215 -0.37 -8.07 11.48
CA GLU A 215 -0.50 -9.46 11.93
C GLU A 215 -0.86 -9.56 13.42
N ARG A 216 -0.35 -8.64 14.25
CA ARG A 216 -0.73 -8.60 15.68
C ARG A 216 -2.20 -8.23 15.86
N ASP A 217 -2.67 -7.24 15.11
CA ASP A 217 -4.08 -6.81 15.13
C ASP A 217 -5.00 -7.93 14.61
N LEU A 218 -4.59 -8.65 13.55
CA LEU A 218 -5.33 -9.79 13.00
C LEU A 218 -5.37 -10.99 13.96
N VAL A 219 -4.27 -11.30 14.65
CA VAL A 219 -4.26 -12.33 15.71
C VAL A 219 -5.19 -11.94 16.85
N ALA A 220 -5.23 -10.66 17.23
CA ALA A 220 -6.13 -10.19 18.28
C ALA A 220 -7.61 -10.26 17.87
N ALA A 221 -7.93 -10.02 16.60
CA ALA A 221 -9.29 -10.01 16.07
C ALA A 221 -9.82 -11.41 15.69
N LEU A 222 -8.99 -12.25 15.06
CA LEU A 222 -9.39 -13.54 14.49
C LEU A 222 -8.93 -14.75 15.30
N GLY A 223 -8.10 -14.54 16.33
CA GLY A 223 -7.64 -15.60 17.23
C GLY A 223 -6.92 -16.75 16.52
N ASP A 224 -7.30 -17.98 16.84
CA ASP A 224 -6.62 -19.20 16.38
C ASP A 224 -6.74 -19.42 14.87
N GLN A 225 -7.84 -19.01 14.25
CA GLN A 225 -8.02 -19.08 12.80
C GLN A 225 -6.88 -18.41 12.04
N TYR A 226 -6.45 -17.22 12.50
CA TYR A 226 -5.33 -16.52 11.88
C TYR A 226 -3.97 -17.08 12.29
N ARG A 227 -3.83 -17.63 13.51
CA ARG A 227 -2.61 -18.30 13.95
C ARG A 227 -2.30 -19.52 13.09
N ASP A 228 -3.30 -20.32 12.77
CA ASP A 228 -3.15 -21.50 11.91
C ASP A 228 -2.81 -21.10 10.47
N TYR A 229 -3.51 -20.12 9.93
CA TYR A 229 -3.15 -19.53 8.63
C TYR A 229 -1.70 -19.01 8.60
N ARG A 230 -1.21 -18.39 9.69
CA ARG A 230 0.17 -17.90 9.82
C ARG A 230 1.21 -19.02 9.80
N ARG A 231 0.86 -20.22 10.26
CA ARG A 231 1.73 -21.41 10.24
C ARG A 231 1.87 -21.95 8.82
N GLU A 232 0.80 -21.94 8.06
CA GLU A 232 0.71 -22.55 6.72
C GLU A 232 1.26 -21.66 5.60
N VAL A 233 0.94 -20.36 5.61
CA VAL A 233 1.25 -19.45 4.50
C VAL A 233 2.34 -18.48 4.92
N PRO A 234 3.45 -18.32 4.17
CA PRO A 234 4.54 -17.40 4.52
C PRO A 234 4.15 -15.93 4.36
N MET A 235 4.86 -15.04 5.05
CA MET A 235 4.53 -13.61 5.13
C MET A 235 4.60 -12.88 3.78
N LEU A 236 5.78 -12.89 3.15
CA LEU A 236 6.08 -12.13 1.92
C LEU A 236 6.74 -12.99 0.83
N LEU A 237 7.68 -13.86 1.19
CA LEU A 237 8.35 -14.72 0.21
C LEU A 237 7.67 -16.09 0.13
N PRO A 238 7.21 -16.53 -1.05
CA PRO A 238 6.60 -17.85 -1.19
C PRO A 238 7.63 -18.94 -0.87
N ARG A 239 7.21 -19.95 -0.11
CA ARG A 239 8.04 -21.12 0.14
C ARG A 239 7.89 -22.09 -1.03
N PRO A 240 8.98 -22.60 -1.63
CA PRO A 240 8.88 -23.74 -2.53
C PRO A 240 8.25 -24.90 -1.75
N ARG A 241 7.11 -25.41 -2.21
CA ARG A 241 6.41 -26.52 -1.55
C ARG A 241 7.27 -27.78 -1.63
N GLY A 242 7.86 -28.19 -0.52
CA GLY A 242 8.41 -29.54 -0.35
C GLY A 242 7.32 -30.49 0.15
N GLY A 243 6.87 -31.42 -0.70
CA GLY A 243 6.14 -32.62 -0.30
C GLY A 243 4.61 -32.50 -0.15
N ALA A 244 3.91 -33.54 -0.59
CA ALA A 244 2.46 -33.69 -0.81
C ALA A 244 1.52 -33.34 0.36
N PRO A 245 0.24 -33.03 0.10
CA PRO A 245 -0.78 -32.91 1.13
C PRO A 245 -0.98 -34.26 1.85
N LYS A 246 -0.91 -34.26 3.19
CA LYS A 246 -1.50 -35.35 3.97
C LYS A 246 -3.01 -35.29 3.77
N ALA A 247 -3.58 -36.38 3.24
CA ALA A 247 -5.02 -36.61 3.24
C ALA A 247 -5.52 -36.52 4.69
N ALA A 248 -6.40 -35.55 4.97
CA ALA A 248 -7.13 -35.48 6.22
C ALA A 248 -8.09 -36.67 6.26
N GLY A 249 -7.90 -37.55 7.24
CA GLY A 249 -8.77 -38.68 7.51
C GLY A 249 -10.17 -38.21 7.88
N GLN A 250 -11.16 -38.91 7.32
CA GLN A 250 -12.54 -38.89 7.79
C GLN A 250 -12.59 -39.60 9.15
N HIS A 251 -13.12 -38.93 10.18
CA HIS A 251 -13.93 -39.51 11.24
C HIS A 251 -14.85 -38.42 11.81
#